data_AF-N9SQM8-F1
#
_entry.id   AF-N9SQM8-F1
#
_cell.length_a   1.000
_cell.length_b   1.000
_cell.length_c   1.000
_cell.angle_alpha   90.00
_cell.angle_beta   90.00
_cell.angle_gamma   90.00
#
_symmetry.space_group_name_H-M   'P 1'
#
loop_
_entity.id
_entity.type
_entity.pdbx_description
1 polymer ?
#
loop_
_entity_poly.entity_id
_entity_poly.type
_entity_poly.pdbx_seq_one_letter_code
_entity_poly.pdbx_strand_id
1 'polypeptide(L)'
;MLNILSILFISIILPNFGFLLILFSRANWWLKKDDWEYINIKIRSKESILSNSIKLPKDIFNKFSIFLRRERNYCAFLIAYIIFILLVDLGLGISYYFIDLKTNKITDSLVLFALIGFPILAIIAIIETTFDLLKINKNKKIIDDWVIQNEKLPQWNKQIEKPLNYEQLKNIILYEDFELKIPIFKKSKIHFYTKKIKSTNKDFIKDNKIDIPKLLYFLLFDYDSGIQINNVTYSKEYFLYFIGEFLDNDFSRQ
;
A
#
# COMPACT_ATOMS: atom_id res chain seq x y z
N MET A 1 -15.54 40.41 21.94
CA MET A 1 -15.16 40.90 20.60
C MET A 1 -13.86 40.20 20.24
N LEU A 2 -13.83 39.29 19.25
CA LEU A 2 -12.56 38.69 18.82
C LEU A 2 -11.66 39.82 18.29
N ASN A 3 -10.43 39.91 18.79
CA ASN A 3 -9.48 40.89 18.31
C ASN A 3 -9.12 40.58 16.84
N ILE A 4 -8.83 41.60 16.03
CA ILE A 4 -8.51 41.42 14.59
C ILE A 4 -7.36 40.42 14.39
N LEU A 5 -6.41 40.39 15.34
CA LEU A 5 -5.34 39.39 15.42
C LEU A 5 -5.85 37.94 15.60
N SER A 6 -6.89 37.75 16.41
CA SER A 6 -7.54 36.45 16.61
C SER A 6 -8.30 36.01 15.36
N ILE A 7 -8.92 36.97 14.65
CA ILE A 7 -9.58 36.71 13.37
C ILE A 7 -8.53 36.31 12.33
N LEU A 8 -7.43 37.07 12.16
CA LEU A 8 -6.35 36.72 11.24
C LEU A 8 -5.71 35.35 11.56
N PHE A 9 -5.49 35.05 12.84
CA PHE A 9 -4.94 33.76 13.26
C PHE A 9 -5.85 32.58 12.90
N ILE A 10 -7.15 32.69 13.17
CA ILE A 10 -8.12 31.65 12.83
C ILE A 10 -8.36 31.60 11.31
N SER A 11 -8.31 32.75 10.62
CA SER A 11 -8.68 32.88 9.21
C SER A 11 -7.58 32.44 8.25
N ILE A 12 -6.32 32.63 8.64
CA ILE A 12 -5.17 32.45 7.74
C ILE A 12 -4.23 31.40 8.31
N ILE A 13 -3.83 31.52 9.58
CA ILE A 13 -2.78 30.66 10.15
C ILE A 13 -3.29 29.23 10.38
N LEU A 14 -4.50 29.07 10.94
CA LEU A 14 -5.06 27.75 11.24
C LEU A 14 -5.34 26.89 9.99
N PRO A 15 -5.93 27.43 8.90
CA PRO A 15 -6.13 26.68 7.66
C PRO A 15 -4.80 26.33 6.98
N ASN A 16 -3.84 27.25 6.97
CA ASN A 16 -2.48 27.01 6.46
C ASN A 16 -1.77 25.90 7.22
N PHE A 17 -1.88 25.89 8.55
CA PHE A 17 -1.31 24.84 9.39
C PHE A 17 -1.98 23.48 9.12
N GLY A 18 -3.31 23.45 8.98
CA GLY A 18 -4.05 22.24 8.59
C GLY A 18 -3.64 21.71 7.21
N PHE A 19 -3.43 22.60 6.24
CA PHE A 19 -2.96 22.24 4.91
C PHE A 19 -1.51 21.71 4.92
N LEU A 20 -0.62 22.32 5.70
CA LEU A 20 0.73 21.81 5.94
C LEU A 20 0.70 20.42 6.58
N LEU A 21 -0.22 20.14 7.51
CA LEU A 21 -0.42 18.81 8.07
C LEU A 21 -0.91 17.80 7.01
N ILE A 22 -1.81 18.20 6.09
CA ILE A 22 -2.22 17.38 4.94
C ILE A 22 -0.99 17.02 4.09
N LEU A 23 -0.22 18.03 3.68
CA LEU A 23 0.97 17.84 2.86
C LEU A 23 2.00 16.96 3.56
N PHE A 24 2.23 17.16 4.86
CA PHE A 24 3.16 16.36 5.64
C PHE A 24 2.67 14.91 5.81
N SER A 25 1.37 14.69 6.06
CA SER A 25 0.82 13.33 6.13
C SER A 25 0.89 12.62 4.77
N ARG A 26 0.62 13.33 3.68
CA ARG A 26 0.76 12.81 2.32
C ARG A 26 2.19 12.52 1.94
N ALA A 27 3.14 13.39 2.31
CA ALA A 27 4.56 13.15 2.10
C ALA A 27 5.00 11.91 2.87
N ASN A 28 4.60 11.76 4.14
CA ASN A 28 4.88 10.55 4.93
C ASN A 28 4.23 9.29 4.35
N TRP A 29 3.03 9.39 3.78
CA TRP A 29 2.38 8.28 3.11
C TRP A 29 3.07 7.93 1.78
N TRP A 30 3.51 8.93 1.01
CA TRP A 30 4.34 8.75 -0.18
C TRP A 30 5.69 8.12 0.15
N LEU A 31 6.29 8.44 1.30
CA LEU A 31 7.50 7.77 1.79
C LEU A 31 7.24 6.30 2.19
N LYS A 32 5.97 5.90 2.35
CA LYS A 32 5.55 4.50 2.58
C LYS A 32 4.91 3.86 1.33
N LYS A 33 5.02 4.49 0.15
CA LYS A 33 4.44 4.01 -1.11
C LYS A 33 4.92 2.62 -1.52
N ASP A 34 6.09 2.20 -1.04
CA ASP A 34 6.63 0.85 -1.20
C ASP A 34 5.64 -0.24 -0.76
N ASP A 35 4.81 0.03 0.26
CA ASP A 35 3.80 -0.92 0.74
C ASP A 35 2.70 -1.20 -0.31
N TRP A 36 2.34 -0.16 -1.08
CA TRP A 36 1.30 -0.23 -2.11
C TRP A 36 1.72 -1.03 -3.33
N GLU A 37 2.96 -0.81 -3.78
CA GLU A 37 3.53 -1.58 -4.87
C GLU A 37 3.71 -3.04 -4.47
N TYR A 38 4.13 -3.27 -3.23
CA TYR A 38 4.29 -4.61 -2.67
C TYR A 38 2.96 -5.40 -2.65
N ILE A 39 1.84 -4.77 -2.32
CA ILE A 39 0.50 -5.40 -2.42
C ILE A 39 0.14 -5.73 -3.87
N ASN A 40 0.37 -4.81 -4.82
CA ASN A 40 0.07 -5.06 -6.22
C ASN A 40 0.88 -6.23 -6.79
N ILE A 41 2.17 -6.31 -6.43
CA ILE A 41 3.04 -7.44 -6.77
C ILE A 41 2.47 -8.75 -6.21
N LYS A 42 2.02 -8.74 -4.95
CA LYS A 42 1.39 -9.91 -4.32
C LYS A 42 0.11 -10.36 -5.00
N ILE A 43 -0.77 -9.43 -5.37
CA ILE A 43 -2.02 -9.73 -6.06
C ILE A 43 -1.76 -10.41 -7.41
N ARG A 44 -0.67 -10.05 -8.11
CA ARG A 44 -0.31 -10.67 -9.40
C ARG A 44 0.06 -12.15 -9.28
N SER A 45 0.49 -12.63 -8.11
CA SER A 45 0.72 -14.06 -7.87
C SER A 45 -0.53 -14.92 -8.06
N LYS A 46 -1.73 -14.33 -7.95
CA LYS A 46 -3.04 -14.99 -8.05
C LYS A 46 -3.13 -15.96 -9.22
N GLU A 47 -2.75 -15.53 -10.42
CA GLU A 47 -2.89 -16.34 -11.63
C GLU A 47 -2.04 -17.62 -11.54
N SER A 48 -0.81 -17.51 -11.05
CA SER A 48 0.07 -18.67 -10.86
C SER A 48 -0.39 -19.59 -9.73
N ILE A 49 -0.86 -19.04 -8.60
CA ILE A 49 -1.42 -19.82 -7.49
C ILE A 49 -2.64 -20.64 -7.96
N LEU A 50 -3.60 -19.99 -8.61
CA LEU A 50 -4.83 -20.63 -9.05
C LEU A 50 -4.62 -21.65 -10.17
N SER A 51 -3.77 -21.33 -11.16
CA SER A 51 -3.45 -22.26 -12.26
C SER A 51 -2.74 -23.53 -11.81
N ASN A 52 -2.03 -23.46 -10.67
CA ASN A 52 -1.42 -24.60 -10.00
C ASN A 52 -2.29 -25.23 -8.92
N SER A 53 -3.55 -24.79 -8.77
CA SER A 53 -4.50 -25.33 -7.78
C SER A 53 -3.96 -25.29 -6.34
N ILE A 54 -3.21 -24.25 -6.01
CA ILE A 54 -2.64 -24.05 -4.68
C ILE A 54 -3.71 -23.43 -3.79
N LYS A 55 -4.18 -24.19 -2.80
CA LYS A 55 -5.15 -23.70 -1.82
C LYS A 55 -4.43 -22.97 -0.67
N LEU A 56 -4.62 -21.67 -0.60
CA LEU A 56 -4.05 -20.82 0.44
C LEU A 56 -4.95 -20.80 1.70
N PRO A 57 -4.36 -20.82 2.91
CA PRO A 57 -5.07 -20.62 4.17
C PRO A 57 -5.78 -19.27 4.24
N LYS A 58 -6.91 -19.23 4.97
CA LYS A 58 -7.71 -17.99 5.15
C LYS A 58 -6.90 -16.85 5.77
N ASP A 59 -5.96 -17.16 6.65
CA ASP A 59 -5.12 -16.17 7.33
C ASP A 59 -4.23 -15.33 6.38
N ILE A 60 -3.92 -15.86 5.20
CA ILE A 60 -3.18 -15.11 4.17
C ILE A 60 -4.06 -13.99 3.61
N PHE A 61 -5.34 -14.27 3.36
CA PHE A 61 -6.31 -13.27 2.88
C PHE A 61 -6.61 -12.21 3.93
N ASN A 62 -6.60 -12.58 5.23
CA ASN A 62 -6.74 -11.63 6.33
C ASN A 62 -5.68 -10.52 6.27
N LYS A 63 -4.44 -10.83 5.88
CA LYS A 63 -3.37 -9.84 5.74
C LYS A 63 -3.66 -8.79 4.66
N PHE A 64 -4.17 -9.21 3.51
CA PHE A 64 -4.62 -8.28 2.47
C PHE A 64 -5.78 -7.41 2.97
N SER A 65 -6.75 -8.01 3.67
CA SER A 65 -7.91 -7.29 4.19
C SER A 65 -7.55 -6.21 5.22
N ILE A 66 -6.60 -6.50 6.12
CA ILE A 66 -6.10 -5.57 7.14
C ILE A 66 -5.43 -4.37 6.46
N PHE A 67 -4.57 -4.63 5.48
CA PHE A 67 -3.91 -3.56 4.71
C PHE A 67 -4.95 -2.69 4.00
N LEU A 68 -5.81 -3.28 3.17
CA LEU A 68 -6.79 -2.51 2.38
C LEU A 68 -7.76 -1.72 3.27
N ARG A 69 -8.16 -2.27 4.42
CA ARG A 69 -8.99 -1.57 5.40
C ARG A 69 -8.26 -0.36 6.00
N ARG A 70 -7.01 -0.54 6.41
CA ARG A 70 -6.17 0.54 6.95
C ARG A 70 -6.02 1.68 5.94
N GLU A 71 -5.67 1.36 4.70
CA GLU A 71 -5.49 2.35 3.64
C GLU A 71 -6.80 3.06 3.27
N ARG A 72 -7.92 2.32 3.18
CA ARG A 72 -9.24 2.91 2.94
C ARG A 72 -9.61 3.91 4.04
N ASN A 73 -9.42 3.53 5.30
CA ASN A 73 -9.72 4.39 6.44
C ASN A 73 -8.85 5.66 6.42
N TYR A 74 -7.57 5.52 6.07
CA TYR A 74 -6.66 6.66 5.91
C TYR A 74 -7.15 7.62 4.82
N CYS A 75 -7.45 7.13 3.61
CA CYS A 75 -7.95 7.97 2.53
C CYS A 75 -9.29 8.63 2.87
N ALA A 76 -10.21 7.89 3.50
CA ALA A 76 -11.50 8.45 3.93
C ALA A 76 -11.34 9.56 4.98
N PHE A 77 -10.47 9.34 5.96
CA PHE A 77 -10.13 10.35 6.97
C PHE A 77 -9.49 11.59 6.32
N LEU A 78 -8.58 11.39 5.37
CA LEU A 78 -7.92 12.49 4.67
C LEU A 78 -8.92 13.33 3.88
N ILE A 79 -9.86 12.72 3.15
CA ILE A 79 -10.93 13.44 2.45
C ILE A 79 -11.79 14.24 3.43
N ALA A 80 -12.24 13.61 4.53
CA ALA A 80 -13.03 14.30 5.54
C ALA A 80 -12.28 15.50 6.13
N TYR A 81 -10.98 15.35 6.38
CA TYR A 81 -10.13 16.42 6.89
C TYR A 81 -9.94 17.57 5.90
N ILE A 82 -9.74 17.26 4.60
CA ILE A 82 -9.64 18.28 3.55
C ILE A 82 -10.97 19.04 3.41
N ILE A 83 -12.11 18.33 3.41
CA ILE A 83 -13.44 18.95 3.36
C ILE A 83 -13.67 19.85 4.58
N PHE A 84 -13.28 19.42 5.76
CA PHE A 84 -13.38 20.24 6.97
C PHE A 84 -12.60 21.54 6.84
N ILE A 85 -11.34 21.48 6.36
CA ILE A 85 -10.52 22.68 6.14
C ILE A 85 -11.14 23.60 5.09
N LEU A 86 -11.65 23.04 3.99
CA LEU A 86 -12.38 23.79 2.96
C LEU A 86 -13.60 24.54 3.51
N LEU A 87 -14.41 23.89 4.34
CA LEU A 87 -15.60 24.51 4.92
C LEU A 87 -15.23 25.63 5.90
N VAL A 88 -14.16 25.43 6.68
CA VAL A 88 -13.61 26.46 7.58
C VAL A 88 -13.14 27.66 6.77
N ASP A 89 -12.33 27.43 5.72
CA ASP A 89 -11.80 28.46 4.83
C ASP A 89 -12.92 29.26 4.14
N LEU A 90 -13.95 28.59 3.60
CA LEU A 90 -15.13 29.24 3.02
C LEU A 90 -15.89 30.10 4.05
N GLY A 91 -16.11 29.59 5.26
CA GLY A 91 -16.80 30.35 6.32
C GLY A 91 -16.03 31.62 6.72
N LEU A 92 -14.70 31.54 6.78
CA LEU A 92 -13.82 32.66 7.07
C LEU A 92 -13.81 33.66 5.92
N GLY A 93 -13.79 33.17 4.67
CA GLY A 93 -13.85 34.01 3.49
C GLY A 93 -15.13 34.81 3.34
N ILE A 94 -16.28 34.18 3.60
CA ILE A 94 -17.57 34.86 3.66
C ILE A 94 -17.56 35.92 4.76
N SER A 95 -17.04 35.58 5.94
CA SER A 95 -16.96 36.52 7.07
C SER A 95 -16.09 37.73 6.75
N TYR A 96 -14.95 37.52 6.09
CA TYR A 96 -14.06 38.58 5.64
C TYR A 96 -14.73 39.48 4.60
N TYR A 97 -15.39 38.89 3.60
CA TYR A 97 -16.11 39.64 2.55
C TYR A 97 -17.13 40.63 3.12
N PHE A 98 -17.93 40.21 4.12
CA PHE A 98 -18.88 41.11 4.78
C PHE A 98 -18.23 42.22 5.62
N ILE A 99 -17.03 41.98 6.18
CA ILE A 99 -16.26 43.01 6.91
C ILE A 99 -15.65 44.02 5.93
N ASP A 100 -15.10 43.56 4.82
CA ASP A 100 -14.47 44.40 3.78
C ASP A 100 -15.51 45.33 3.13
N LEU A 101 -16.69 44.79 2.76
CA LEU A 101 -17.86 45.55 2.28
C LEU A 101 -18.28 46.67 3.25
N LYS A 102 -18.20 46.41 4.55
CA LYS A 102 -18.58 47.38 5.59
C LYS A 102 -17.50 48.44 5.84
N THR A 103 -16.26 48.18 5.43
CA THR A 103 -15.09 49.03 5.73
C THR A 103 -14.46 49.70 4.50
N ASN A 104 -14.97 49.45 3.29
CA ASN A 104 -14.50 50.05 2.02
C ASN A 104 -12.99 49.91 1.80
N LYS A 105 -12.38 48.82 2.27
CA LYS A 105 -10.96 48.54 2.05
C LYS A 105 -10.78 47.74 0.76
N ILE A 106 -9.65 47.96 0.10
CA ILE A 106 -9.23 47.20 -1.09
C ILE A 106 -8.58 45.92 -0.59
N THR A 107 -9.08 44.79 -1.07
CA THR A 107 -8.68 43.43 -0.68
C THR A 107 -7.22 43.16 -1.05
N ASP A 108 -6.40 42.73 -0.08
CA ASP A 108 -5.00 42.36 -0.28
C ASP A 108 -4.89 41.10 -1.17
N SER A 109 -3.89 41.05 -2.05
CA SER A 109 -3.65 39.93 -2.97
C SER A 109 -3.38 38.61 -2.22
N LEU A 110 -2.82 38.67 -1.02
CA LEU A 110 -2.63 37.51 -0.14
C LEU A 110 -3.95 36.93 0.38
N VAL A 111 -4.91 37.79 0.70
CA VAL A 111 -6.25 37.36 1.13
C VAL A 111 -7.00 36.77 -0.07
N LEU A 112 -6.90 37.39 -1.24
CA LEU A 112 -7.48 36.85 -2.47
C LEU A 112 -6.91 35.47 -2.85
N PHE A 113 -5.59 35.30 -2.69
CA PHE A 113 -4.93 34.01 -2.88
C PHE A 113 -5.39 32.97 -1.87
N ALA A 114 -5.59 33.33 -0.59
CA ALA A 114 -6.13 32.40 0.39
C ALA A 114 -7.56 31.94 0.01
N LEU A 115 -8.41 32.87 -0.41
CA LEU A 115 -9.82 32.61 -0.74
C LEU A 115 -10.02 31.75 -2.01
N ILE A 116 -9.07 31.76 -2.94
CA ILE A 116 -9.21 31.09 -4.24
C ILE A 116 -8.20 29.95 -4.39
N GLY A 117 -6.96 30.16 -3.95
CA GLY A 117 -5.86 29.21 -4.08
C GLY A 117 -6.01 27.98 -3.19
N PHE A 118 -6.40 28.14 -1.91
CA PHE A 118 -6.61 26.99 -1.02
C PHE A 118 -7.75 26.07 -1.50
N PRO A 119 -8.90 26.58 -1.94
CA PRO A 119 -9.95 25.75 -2.49
C PRO A 119 -9.49 24.91 -3.68
N ILE A 120 -8.73 25.50 -4.61
CA ILE A 120 -8.22 24.79 -5.78
C ILE A 120 -7.28 23.65 -5.36
N LEU A 121 -6.32 23.93 -4.47
CA LEU A 121 -5.37 22.91 -3.98
C LEU A 121 -6.06 21.78 -3.22
N ALA A 122 -7.06 22.11 -2.41
CA ALA A 122 -7.84 21.13 -1.67
C ALA A 122 -8.70 20.26 -2.60
N ILE A 123 -9.30 20.82 -3.66
CA ILE A 123 -10.00 20.05 -4.69
C ILE A 123 -9.05 19.06 -5.37
N ILE A 124 -7.85 19.50 -5.76
CA ILE A 124 -6.83 18.61 -6.35
C ILE A 124 -6.49 17.46 -5.40
N ALA A 125 -6.27 17.76 -4.11
CA ALA A 125 -5.98 16.74 -3.11
C ALA A 125 -7.14 15.74 -2.91
N ILE A 126 -8.40 16.20 -2.97
CA ILE A 126 -9.59 15.34 -2.92
C ILE A 126 -9.64 14.42 -4.14
N ILE A 127 -9.44 14.96 -5.35
CA ILE A 127 -9.49 14.19 -6.61
C ILE A 127 -8.45 13.06 -6.55
N GLU A 128 -7.20 13.38 -6.23
CA GLU A 128 -6.14 12.38 -6.13
C GLU A 128 -6.44 11.31 -5.07
N THR A 129 -6.91 11.70 -3.88
CA THR A 129 -7.26 10.75 -2.81
C THR A 129 -8.44 9.86 -3.21
N THR A 130 -9.38 10.39 -4.00
CA THR A 130 -10.50 9.64 -4.55
C THR A 130 -10.02 8.57 -5.55
N PHE A 131 -9.04 8.90 -6.41
CA PHE A 131 -8.42 7.90 -7.29
C PHE A 131 -7.75 6.78 -6.52
N ASP A 132 -7.09 7.06 -5.39
CA ASP A 132 -6.50 6.03 -4.55
C ASP A 132 -7.56 5.14 -3.88
N LEU A 133 -8.69 5.70 -3.44
CA LEU A 133 -9.85 4.92 -2.98
C LEU A 133 -10.39 3.98 -4.07
N LEU A 134 -10.46 4.45 -5.32
CA LEU A 134 -10.89 3.60 -6.44
C LEU A 134 -9.93 2.42 -6.66
N LYS A 135 -8.62 2.65 -6.58
CA LYS A 135 -7.61 1.57 -6.66
C LYS A 135 -7.76 0.57 -5.51
N ILE A 136 -7.95 1.05 -4.27
CA ILE A 136 -8.21 0.20 -3.10
C ILE A 136 -9.42 -0.71 -3.35
N ASN A 137 -10.52 -0.13 -3.82
CA ASN A 137 -11.75 -0.88 -4.08
C ASN A 137 -11.58 -1.91 -5.21
N LYS A 138 -10.85 -1.56 -6.27
CA LYS A 138 -10.50 -2.50 -7.35
C LYS A 138 -9.70 -3.69 -6.83
N ASN A 139 -8.64 -3.44 -6.05
CA ASN A 139 -7.82 -4.50 -5.46
C ASN A 139 -8.61 -5.36 -4.48
N LYS A 140 -9.48 -4.74 -3.66
CA LYS A 140 -10.39 -5.47 -2.78
C LYS A 140 -11.24 -6.47 -3.57
N LYS A 141 -11.87 -6.02 -4.67
CA LYS A 141 -12.68 -6.90 -5.52
C LYS A 141 -11.86 -8.07 -6.07
N ILE A 142 -10.63 -7.82 -6.55
CA ILE A 142 -9.75 -8.89 -7.06
C ILE A 142 -9.45 -9.95 -6.00
N ILE A 143 -9.24 -9.52 -4.75
CA ILE A 143 -8.97 -10.39 -3.60
C ILE A 143 -10.23 -11.13 -3.18
N ASP A 144 -11.38 -10.47 -3.09
CA ASP A 144 -12.66 -11.12 -2.78
C ASP A 144 -12.98 -12.22 -3.81
N ASP A 145 -12.79 -11.93 -5.10
CA ASP A 145 -12.91 -12.91 -6.17
C ASP A 145 -11.89 -14.06 -6.02
N TRP A 146 -10.67 -13.75 -5.57
CA TRP A 146 -9.64 -14.76 -5.31
C TRP A 146 -10.04 -15.68 -4.14
N VAL A 147 -10.58 -15.14 -3.05
CA VAL A 147 -11.07 -15.93 -1.91
C VAL A 147 -12.12 -16.94 -2.37
N ILE A 148 -13.11 -16.48 -3.16
CA ILE A 148 -14.17 -17.35 -3.69
C ILE A 148 -13.59 -18.46 -4.57
N GLN A 149 -12.62 -18.13 -5.44
CA GLN A 149 -11.95 -19.12 -6.29
C GLN A 149 -11.12 -20.11 -5.46
N ASN A 150 -10.40 -19.63 -4.44
CA ASN A 150 -9.57 -20.43 -3.55
C ASN A 150 -10.39 -21.42 -2.71
N GLU A 151 -11.60 -21.05 -2.28
CA GLU A 151 -12.50 -21.95 -1.57
C GLU A 151 -13.01 -23.11 -2.45
N LYS A 152 -13.17 -22.86 -3.75
CA LYS A 152 -13.56 -23.88 -4.74
C LYS A 152 -12.40 -24.80 -5.17
N LEU A 153 -11.16 -24.46 -4.82
CA LEU A 153 -10.03 -25.32 -5.17
C LEU A 153 -10.07 -26.63 -4.39
N PRO A 154 -9.83 -27.77 -5.06
CA PRO A 154 -9.57 -29.02 -4.37
C PRO A 154 -8.31 -28.91 -3.52
N GLN A 155 -8.17 -29.81 -2.56
CA GLN A 155 -6.95 -29.90 -1.75
C GLN A 155 -5.80 -30.29 -2.69
N TRP A 156 -4.91 -29.33 -2.98
CA TRP A 156 -3.75 -29.35 -3.88
C TRP A 156 -3.73 -30.46 -4.95
N ASN A 157 -3.94 -30.10 -6.22
CA ASN A 157 -4.11 -31.09 -7.30
C ASN A 157 -2.92 -31.29 -8.24
N LYS A 158 -1.86 -30.47 -8.19
CA LYS A 158 -0.76 -30.55 -9.17
C LYS A 158 0.59 -30.75 -8.51
N GLN A 159 1.26 -31.86 -8.82
CA GLN A 159 2.65 -32.04 -8.44
C GLN A 159 3.52 -31.00 -9.15
N ILE A 160 4.30 -30.26 -8.36
CA ILE A 160 5.35 -29.36 -8.85
C ILE A 160 6.66 -30.07 -8.55
N GLU A 161 7.49 -30.27 -9.57
CA GLU A 161 8.79 -30.90 -9.39
C GLU A 161 9.70 -30.03 -8.53
N LYS A 162 10.49 -30.67 -7.66
CA LYS A 162 11.47 -29.98 -6.81
C LYS A 162 12.56 -29.37 -7.71
N PRO A 163 12.76 -28.04 -7.70
CA PRO A 163 13.80 -27.42 -8.52
C PRO A 163 15.21 -27.81 -8.05
N LEU A 164 16.15 -27.83 -8.99
CA LEU A 164 17.58 -27.99 -8.70
C LEU A 164 18.02 -26.89 -7.71
N ASN A 165 18.83 -27.24 -6.70
CA ASN A 165 19.30 -26.28 -5.68
C ASN A 165 18.19 -25.60 -4.84
N TYR A 166 16.98 -26.15 -4.77
CA TYR A 166 15.89 -25.63 -3.93
C TYR A 166 16.31 -25.34 -2.48
N GLU A 167 17.09 -26.24 -1.87
CA GLU A 167 17.56 -26.08 -0.48
C GLU A 167 18.39 -24.81 -0.27
N GLN A 168 19.15 -24.38 -1.28
CA GLN A 168 19.91 -23.13 -1.21
C GLN A 168 18.97 -21.93 -1.13
N LEU A 169 17.96 -21.87 -1.98
CA LEU A 169 16.96 -20.79 -1.93
C LEU A 169 16.22 -20.79 -0.59
N LYS A 170 15.78 -21.96 -0.12
CA LYS A 170 15.09 -22.11 1.16
C LYS A 170 15.95 -21.59 2.31
N ASN A 171 17.22 -21.96 2.35
CA ASN A 171 18.16 -21.49 3.38
C ASN A 171 18.39 -19.97 3.30
N ILE A 172 18.52 -19.40 2.10
CA ILE A 172 18.62 -17.95 1.92
C ILE A 172 17.39 -17.24 2.50
N ILE A 173 16.20 -17.67 2.09
CA ILE A 173 14.94 -17.04 2.51
C ILE A 173 14.70 -17.20 4.01
N LEU A 174 14.99 -18.37 4.60
CA LEU A 174 14.72 -18.63 6.01
C LEU A 174 15.82 -18.09 6.92
N TYR A 175 17.10 -18.32 6.62
CA TYR A 175 18.16 -18.14 7.62
C TYR A 175 19.19 -17.07 7.29
N GLU A 176 19.39 -16.71 6.02
CA GLU A 176 20.45 -15.77 5.63
C GLU A 176 19.97 -14.32 5.45
N ASP A 177 20.91 -13.38 5.46
CA ASP A 177 20.67 -12.03 4.97
C ASP A 177 20.57 -12.06 3.44
N PHE A 178 19.59 -11.36 2.87
CA PHE A 178 19.45 -11.29 1.42
C PHE A 178 18.91 -9.96 0.91
N GLU A 179 19.22 -9.69 -0.35
CA GLU A 179 18.70 -8.55 -1.10
C GLU A 179 17.62 -9.04 -2.08
N LEU A 180 16.39 -8.59 -1.86
CA LEU A 180 15.27 -8.80 -2.77
C LEU A 180 15.21 -7.66 -3.77
N LYS A 181 15.30 -7.98 -5.06
CA LYS A 181 15.13 -7.02 -6.15
C LYS A 181 13.89 -7.33 -6.94
N ILE A 182 12.96 -6.37 -6.97
CA ILE A 182 11.73 -6.47 -7.74
C ILE A 182 11.82 -5.48 -8.91
N PRO A 183 11.78 -5.95 -10.16
CA PRO A 183 11.93 -5.08 -11.31
C PRO A 183 10.76 -4.11 -11.44
N ILE A 184 11.04 -2.83 -11.66
CA ILE A 184 10.03 -1.76 -11.79
C ILE A 184 9.15 -1.99 -13.03
N PHE A 185 9.78 -2.44 -14.13
CA PHE A 185 9.13 -2.80 -15.38
C PHE A 185 9.26 -4.30 -15.60
N LYS A 186 8.26 -4.95 -16.22
CA LYS A 186 8.36 -6.36 -16.59
C LYS A 186 9.64 -6.60 -17.38
N LYS A 187 10.46 -7.57 -16.96
CA LYS A 187 11.74 -7.91 -17.58
C LYS A 187 12.80 -6.80 -17.55
N SER A 188 12.67 -5.81 -16.67
CA SER A 188 13.71 -4.80 -16.44
C SER A 188 15.00 -5.48 -15.97
N LYS A 189 16.12 -5.15 -16.62
CA LYS A 189 17.46 -5.60 -16.22
C LYS A 189 18.23 -4.58 -15.40
N ILE A 190 17.69 -3.36 -15.24
CA ILE A 190 18.44 -2.19 -14.75
C ILE A 190 17.73 -1.51 -13.59
N HIS A 191 16.40 -1.40 -13.65
CA HIS A 191 15.61 -0.67 -12.66
C HIS A 191 14.87 -1.64 -11.73
N PHE A 192 15.24 -1.63 -10.46
CA PHE A 192 14.69 -2.49 -9.41
C PHE A 192 14.33 -1.69 -8.15
N TYR A 193 13.21 -2.05 -7.52
CA TYR A 193 13.02 -1.83 -6.10
C TYR A 193 13.88 -2.83 -5.34
N THR A 194 14.70 -2.33 -4.42
CA THR A 194 15.66 -3.15 -3.69
C THR A 194 15.35 -3.10 -2.20
N LYS A 195 15.11 -4.26 -1.59
CA LYS A 195 14.88 -4.41 -0.15
C LYS A 195 15.90 -5.37 0.44
N LYS A 196 16.70 -4.89 1.40
CA LYS A 196 17.60 -5.72 2.19
C LYS A 196 16.84 -6.32 3.37
N ILE A 197 16.84 -7.63 3.48
CA ILE A 197 16.17 -8.39 4.54
C ILE A 197 17.28 -9.08 5.35
N LYS A 198 17.47 -8.61 6.58
CA LYS A 198 18.38 -9.23 7.53
C LYS A 198 17.70 -10.44 8.18
N SER A 199 18.45 -11.50 8.40
CA SER A 199 18.10 -12.70 9.17
C SER A 199 17.44 -12.36 10.51
N THR A 200 17.95 -11.37 11.23
CA THR A 200 17.40 -10.91 12.52
C THR A 200 16.06 -10.17 12.43
N ASN A 201 15.69 -9.69 11.24
CA ASN A 201 14.51 -8.85 11.01
C ASN A 201 13.49 -9.53 10.10
N LYS A 202 13.49 -10.86 10.04
CA LYS A 202 12.49 -11.62 9.28
C LYS A 202 11.19 -11.69 10.07
N ASP A 203 10.19 -10.93 9.62
CA ASP A 203 8.89 -10.85 10.30
C ASP A 203 8.16 -12.20 10.46
N PHE A 204 8.54 -13.20 9.65
CA PHE A 204 8.00 -14.55 9.66
C PHE A 204 8.82 -15.57 10.47
N ILE A 205 9.90 -15.15 11.15
CA ILE A 205 10.64 -15.98 12.10
C ILE A 205 10.63 -15.28 13.45
N LYS A 206 10.07 -15.94 14.45
CA LYS A 206 10.05 -15.44 15.83
C LYS A 206 10.35 -16.57 16.79
N ASP A 207 11.28 -16.35 17.73
CA ASP A 207 11.67 -17.33 18.75
C ASP A 207 12.05 -18.70 18.15
N ASN A 208 12.81 -18.69 17.05
CA ASN A 208 13.18 -19.87 16.24
C ASN A 208 12.00 -20.68 15.67
N LYS A 209 10.80 -20.11 15.62
CA LYS A 209 9.62 -20.71 14.98
C LYS A 209 9.22 -19.93 13.74
N ILE A 210 8.84 -20.66 12.70
CA ILE A 210 8.35 -20.09 11.44
C ILE A 210 6.85 -19.81 11.57
N ASP A 211 6.46 -18.56 11.39
CA ASP A 211 5.06 -18.13 11.25
C ASP A 211 4.63 -18.40 9.80
N ILE A 212 4.02 -19.57 9.58
CA ILE A 212 3.64 -20.07 8.24
C ILE A 212 2.77 -19.05 7.47
N PRO A 213 1.67 -18.50 8.03
CA PRO A 213 0.89 -17.48 7.32
C PRO A 213 1.70 -16.26 6.88
N LYS A 214 2.66 -15.80 7.70
CA LYS A 214 3.54 -14.69 7.31
C LYS A 214 4.52 -15.07 6.22
N LEU A 215 5.12 -16.26 6.29
CA LEU A 215 6.03 -16.77 5.26
C LEU A 215 5.30 -16.93 3.93
N LEU A 216 4.15 -17.59 3.92
CA LEU A 216 3.36 -17.80 2.70
C LEU A 216 2.93 -16.48 2.08
N TYR A 217 2.46 -15.52 2.90
CA TYR A 217 2.16 -14.17 2.41
C TYR A 217 3.40 -13.47 1.84
N PHE A 218 4.57 -13.62 2.49
CA PHE A 218 5.83 -13.07 1.99
C PHE A 218 6.17 -13.62 0.60
N LEU A 219 6.03 -14.93 0.39
CA LEU A 219 6.35 -15.65 -0.86
C LEU A 219 5.41 -15.33 -2.04
N LEU A 220 4.27 -14.68 -1.81
CA LEU A 220 3.40 -14.23 -2.89
C LEU A 220 4.09 -13.13 -3.68
N PHE A 221 4.48 -13.45 -4.92
CA PHE A 221 5.19 -12.54 -5.80
C PHE A 221 4.65 -12.57 -7.24
N ASP A 222 4.93 -11.52 -8.01
CA ASP A 222 4.73 -11.53 -9.47
C ASP A 222 5.85 -12.37 -10.10
N TYR A 223 5.68 -13.69 -10.14
CA TYR A 223 6.76 -14.61 -10.52
C TYR A 223 7.28 -14.38 -11.95
N ASP A 224 6.44 -13.85 -12.84
CA ASP A 224 6.81 -13.55 -14.23
C ASP A 224 7.56 -12.22 -14.37
N SER A 225 7.69 -11.44 -13.29
CA SER A 225 8.35 -10.13 -13.35
C SER A 225 9.87 -10.22 -13.46
N GLY A 226 10.49 -11.34 -13.05
CA GLY A 226 11.96 -11.52 -13.03
C GLY A 226 12.59 -11.11 -11.71
N ILE A 227 11.99 -11.53 -10.59
CA ILE A 227 12.46 -11.21 -9.24
C ILE A 227 13.81 -11.85 -8.99
N GLN A 228 14.68 -11.10 -8.32
CA GLN A 228 16.00 -11.57 -7.95
C GLN A 228 16.15 -11.61 -6.43
N ILE A 229 16.82 -12.66 -5.95
CA ILE A 229 17.32 -12.75 -4.58
C ILE A 229 18.83 -12.89 -4.69
N ASN A 230 19.57 -11.97 -4.08
CA ASN A 230 21.04 -11.90 -4.18
C ASN A 230 21.54 -11.90 -5.65
N ASN A 231 20.87 -11.14 -6.53
CA ASN A 231 21.12 -11.06 -7.97
C ASN A 231 20.86 -12.35 -8.77
N VAL A 232 20.30 -13.38 -8.15
CA VAL A 232 19.89 -14.61 -8.84
C VAL A 232 18.40 -14.52 -9.16
N THR A 233 18.04 -14.69 -10.43
CA THR A 233 16.65 -14.78 -10.88
C THR A 233 16.14 -16.20 -10.65
N TYR A 234 15.11 -16.35 -9.82
CA TYR A 234 14.47 -17.64 -9.58
C TYR A 234 13.20 -17.76 -10.43
N SER A 235 12.97 -18.94 -10.98
CA SER A 235 11.74 -19.22 -11.73
C SER A 235 10.56 -19.40 -10.76
N LYS A 236 9.32 -19.33 -11.29
CA LYS A 236 8.11 -19.45 -10.47
C LYS A 236 8.04 -20.78 -9.70
N GLU A 237 8.58 -21.85 -10.27
CA GLU A 237 8.54 -23.21 -9.71
C GLU A 237 9.19 -23.26 -8.32
N TYR A 238 10.28 -22.50 -8.10
CA TYR A 238 10.92 -22.40 -6.79
C TYR A 238 9.98 -21.87 -5.71
N PHE A 239 9.26 -20.78 -6.00
CA PHE A 239 8.36 -20.17 -5.04
C PHE A 239 7.11 -21.02 -4.82
N LEU A 240 6.56 -21.60 -5.89
CA LEU A 240 5.37 -22.45 -5.80
C LEU A 240 5.65 -23.76 -5.05
N TYR A 241 6.82 -24.39 -5.27
CA TYR A 241 7.26 -25.56 -4.53
C TYR A 241 7.45 -25.23 -3.04
N PHE A 242 8.08 -24.09 -2.73
CA PHE A 242 8.24 -23.62 -1.35
C PHE A 242 6.89 -23.41 -0.65
N ILE A 243 5.93 -22.75 -1.32
CA ILE A 243 4.58 -22.59 -0.80
C ILE A 243 3.92 -23.95 -0.55
N GLY A 244 4.06 -24.88 -1.49
CA GLY A 244 3.52 -26.24 -1.36
C GLY A 244 4.08 -26.99 -0.16
N GLU A 245 5.38 -26.85 0.13
CA GLU A 245 6.07 -27.56 1.23
C GLU A 245 5.51 -27.17 2.59
N PHE A 246 5.24 -25.88 2.79
CA PHE A 246 4.73 -25.33 4.05
C PHE A 246 3.21 -25.44 4.21
N LEU A 247 2.51 -26.00 3.22
CA LEU A 247 1.08 -26.27 3.28
C LEU A 247 0.76 -27.73 3.65
N ASP A 248 1.77 -28.48 4.11
CA ASP A 248 1.68 -29.92 4.42
C ASP A 248 1.15 -30.74 3.22
N ASN A 249 1.51 -30.33 2.00
CA ASN A 249 1.35 -31.20 0.85
C ASN A 249 2.53 -32.17 0.88
N ASP A 250 2.20 -33.43 1.16
CA ASP A 250 3.17 -34.50 1.26
C ASP A 250 3.86 -34.75 -0.09
N PHE A 251 5.04 -34.14 -0.29
CA PHE A 251 5.90 -34.42 -1.44
C PHE A 251 6.66 -35.74 -1.30
N SER A 252 6.52 -36.45 -0.16
CA SER A 252 7.23 -37.71 0.09
C SER A 252 6.70 -38.91 -0.70
N ARG A 253 5.62 -38.74 -1.47
CA ARG A 253 5.21 -39.70 -2.51
C ARG A 253 5.97 -39.45 -3.80
N GLN A 254 7.30 -39.60 -3.74
CA GLN A 254 8.15 -39.90 -4.88
C GLN A 254 8.95 -41.15 -4.55
#